data_AF-X0UXL3-F1
#
_entry.id   AF-X0UXL3-F1
#
_cell.length_a   1.000
_cell.length_b   1.000
_cell.length_c   1.000
_cell.angle_alpha   90.00
_cell.angle_beta   90.00
_cell.angle_gamma   90.00
#
_symmetry.space_group_name_H-M   'P 1'
#
loop_
_entity.id
_entity.type
_entity.pdbx_description
1 polymer ?
#
loop_
_entity_poly.entity_id
_entity_poly.type
_entity_poly.pdbx_seq_one_letter_code
_entity_poly.pdbx_strand_id
1 'polypeptide(L)'
;MAKPHLIGNKEEIAKGIKLIDTLFREKIVWIIRKIAPSANLDDLFDIYQKVLLGIYRNAQEGKYNPDTKTLKAFIYKIASNKANDWLRRKFAKKRKRDTDQDVLIDSVAETIKDSNIHEAWQCAQQNEQGAIILETITNLVPKLKPRQRQVAEIIKEYFPKILGISDIKELILQIYNDDVTTPIVKSARREVLKKVEGSLKRTGYGELIDG
;
A
#
# COMPACT_ATOMS: atom_id res chain seq x y z
N MET A 1 33.97 6.96 -8.66
CA MET A 1 32.69 6.22 -8.76
C MET A 1 32.20 6.29 -10.20
N ALA A 2 31.91 5.15 -10.84
CA ALA A 2 31.42 5.13 -12.22
C ALA A 2 30.02 5.78 -12.32
N LYS A 3 29.83 6.71 -13.27
CA LYS A 3 28.52 7.29 -13.57
C LYS A 3 27.73 6.30 -14.45
N PRO A 4 26.49 5.93 -14.10
CA PRO A 4 25.71 5.05 -14.94
C PRO A 4 25.33 5.77 -16.25
N HIS A 5 25.72 5.18 -17.37
CA HIS A 5 25.39 5.66 -18.70
C HIS A 5 23.94 5.33 -19.03
N LEU A 6 23.03 6.23 -18.67
CA LEU A 6 21.61 6.16 -19.07
C LEU A 6 21.30 7.04 -20.30
N ILE A 7 22.35 7.58 -20.91
CA ILE A 7 22.31 8.43 -22.09
C ILE A 7 23.34 7.83 -23.04
N GLY A 8 22.93 7.55 -24.26
CA GLY A 8 23.76 6.86 -25.24
C GLY A 8 23.02 5.76 -25.96
N ASN A 9 23.77 4.86 -26.58
CA ASN A 9 23.21 3.77 -27.36
C ASN A 9 22.63 2.65 -26.47
N LYS A 10 21.98 1.66 -27.07
CA LYS A 10 21.33 0.55 -26.34
C LYS A 10 22.30 -0.23 -25.43
N GLU A 11 23.55 -0.40 -25.82
CA GLU A 11 24.55 -1.14 -25.05
C GLU A 11 25.04 -0.34 -23.84
N GLU A 12 25.25 0.95 -24.01
CA GLU A 12 25.61 1.88 -22.92
C GLU A 12 24.49 1.93 -21.89
N ILE A 13 23.24 2.07 -22.33
CA ILE A 13 22.07 2.01 -21.45
C ILE A 13 22.02 0.68 -20.70
N ALA A 14 22.24 -0.45 -21.39
CA ALA A 14 22.25 -1.77 -20.74
C ALA A 14 23.35 -1.89 -19.66
N LYS A 15 24.55 -1.37 -19.93
CA LYS A 15 25.63 -1.27 -18.92
C LYS A 15 25.21 -0.37 -17.76
N GLY A 16 24.54 0.75 -18.04
CA GLY A 16 23.96 1.64 -17.03
C GLY A 16 22.94 0.94 -16.13
N ILE A 17 22.05 0.11 -16.69
CA ILE A 17 21.09 -0.68 -15.91
C ILE A 17 21.79 -1.70 -15.02
N LYS A 18 22.81 -2.41 -15.53
CA LYS A 18 23.61 -3.34 -14.71
C LYS A 18 24.28 -2.61 -13.53
N LEU A 19 24.85 -1.44 -13.77
CA LEU A 19 25.42 -0.61 -12.71
C LEU A 19 24.37 -0.16 -11.69
N ILE A 20 23.16 0.17 -12.13
CA ILE A 20 22.06 0.55 -11.24
C ILE A 20 21.60 -0.64 -10.39
N ASP A 21 21.46 -1.83 -10.96
CA ASP A 21 21.16 -3.04 -10.19
C ASP A 21 22.22 -3.21 -9.09
N THR A 22 23.51 -3.27 -9.45
CA THR A 22 24.59 -3.46 -8.48
C THR A 22 24.63 -2.39 -7.39
N LEU A 23 24.46 -1.11 -7.73
CA LEU A 23 24.68 0.00 -6.79
C LEU A 23 23.42 0.43 -6.03
N PHE A 24 22.22 0.15 -6.56
CA PHE A 24 20.96 0.66 -6.01
C PHE A 24 19.93 -0.42 -5.68
N ARG A 25 20.23 -1.72 -5.88
CA ARG A 25 19.30 -2.83 -5.56
C ARG A 25 18.66 -2.68 -4.19
N GLU A 26 19.47 -2.57 -3.14
CA GLU A 26 18.96 -2.46 -1.76
C GLU A 26 18.06 -1.24 -1.57
N LYS A 27 18.44 -0.10 -2.15
CA LYS A 27 17.65 1.14 -2.07
C LYS A 27 16.33 1.02 -2.81
N ILE A 28 16.33 0.40 -3.99
CA ILE A 28 15.10 0.14 -4.76
C ILE A 28 14.18 -0.78 -3.96
N VAL A 29 14.70 -1.88 -3.44
CA VAL A 29 13.94 -2.82 -2.61
C VAL A 29 13.38 -2.12 -1.37
N TRP A 30 14.17 -1.27 -0.72
CA TRP A 30 13.70 -0.47 0.42
C TRP A 30 12.55 0.47 0.06
N ILE A 31 12.63 1.18 -1.08
CA ILE A 31 11.55 2.05 -1.56
C ILE A 31 10.29 1.24 -1.82
N ILE A 32 10.42 0.09 -2.51
CA ILE A 32 9.28 -0.79 -2.79
C ILE A 32 8.66 -1.27 -1.49
N ARG A 33 9.46 -1.77 -0.53
CA ARG A 33 8.96 -2.24 0.77
C ARG A 33 8.31 -1.13 1.59
N LYS A 34 8.73 0.13 1.44
CA LYS A 34 8.09 1.26 2.12
C LYS A 34 6.68 1.51 1.59
N ILE A 35 6.47 1.33 0.28
CA ILE A 35 5.21 1.67 -0.39
C ILE A 35 4.25 0.48 -0.45
N ALA A 36 4.78 -0.70 -0.78
CA ALA A 36 4.07 -1.99 -0.84
C ALA A 36 4.57 -2.92 0.28
N PRO A 37 4.34 -2.59 1.55
CA PRO A 37 4.93 -3.33 2.67
C PRO A 37 4.30 -4.72 2.86
N SER A 38 3.18 -5.01 2.21
CA SER A 38 2.54 -6.33 2.16
C SER A 38 3.00 -7.22 1.00
N ALA A 39 3.85 -6.72 0.10
CA ALA A 39 4.42 -7.52 -0.98
C ALA A 39 5.22 -8.69 -0.39
N ASN A 40 4.89 -9.90 -0.82
CA ASN A 40 5.68 -11.09 -0.49
C ASN A 40 6.98 -11.09 -1.32
N LEU A 41 7.81 -12.14 -1.18
CA LEU A 41 9.11 -12.20 -1.85
C LEU A 41 8.98 -12.24 -3.38
N ASP A 42 8.02 -13.00 -3.90
CA ASP A 42 7.77 -13.09 -5.35
C ASP A 42 7.25 -11.76 -5.91
N ASP A 43 6.30 -11.14 -5.22
CA ASP A 43 5.79 -9.80 -5.53
C ASP A 43 6.92 -8.77 -5.58
N LEU A 44 7.86 -8.83 -4.63
CA LEU A 44 9.00 -7.92 -4.58
C LEU A 44 9.92 -8.10 -5.78
N PHE A 45 10.21 -9.34 -6.19
CA PHE A 45 10.98 -9.60 -7.42
C PHE A 45 10.26 -9.05 -8.65
N ASP A 46 8.96 -9.28 -8.74
CA ASP A 46 8.11 -8.82 -9.83
C ASP A 46 8.10 -7.28 -9.96
N ILE A 47 7.93 -6.58 -8.84
CA ILE A 47 7.96 -5.11 -8.81
C ILE A 47 9.36 -4.62 -9.15
N TYR A 48 10.40 -5.22 -8.55
CA TYR A 48 11.79 -4.85 -8.78
C TYR A 48 12.18 -4.95 -10.26
N GLN A 49 11.85 -6.06 -10.93
CA GLN A 49 12.09 -6.22 -12.37
C GLN A 49 11.35 -5.16 -13.19
N LYS A 50 10.09 -4.84 -12.83
CA LYS A 50 9.32 -3.76 -13.47
C LYS A 50 9.94 -2.38 -13.25
N VAL A 51 10.66 -2.17 -12.15
CA VAL A 51 11.44 -0.93 -11.91
C VAL A 51 12.62 -0.84 -12.87
N LEU A 52 13.46 -1.89 -12.93
CA LEU A 52 14.61 -1.91 -13.84
C LEU A 52 14.19 -1.72 -15.30
N LEU A 53 13.13 -2.42 -15.72
CA LEU A 53 12.56 -2.26 -17.05
C LEU A 53 12.00 -0.86 -17.29
N GLY A 54 11.39 -0.25 -16.27
CA GLY A 54 10.92 1.13 -16.31
C GLY A 54 12.06 2.12 -16.52
N ILE A 55 13.17 1.95 -15.81
CA ILE A 55 14.39 2.78 -15.96
C ILE A 55 14.93 2.62 -17.38
N TYR A 56 15.08 1.38 -17.86
CA TYR A 56 15.58 1.09 -19.20
C TYR A 56 14.74 1.77 -20.30
N ARG A 57 13.42 1.60 -20.26
CA ARG A 57 12.51 2.22 -21.23
C ARG A 57 12.56 3.74 -21.20
N ASN A 58 12.56 4.35 -20.01
CA ASN A 58 12.65 5.80 -19.91
C ASN A 58 14.01 6.32 -20.41
N ALA A 59 15.10 5.58 -20.22
CA ALA A 59 16.41 5.92 -20.78
C ALA A 59 16.41 5.84 -22.33
N GLN A 60 15.84 4.76 -22.91
CA GLN A 60 15.71 4.61 -24.36
C GLN A 60 14.86 5.71 -25.00
N GLU A 61 13.81 6.15 -24.30
CA GLU A 61 12.91 7.21 -24.75
C GLU A 61 13.47 8.62 -24.50
N GLY A 62 14.71 8.75 -24.01
CA GLY A 62 15.33 10.05 -23.71
C GLY A 62 14.67 10.81 -22.56
N LYS A 63 13.88 10.15 -21.71
CA LYS A 63 13.14 10.75 -20.58
C LYS A 63 14.01 10.97 -19.34
N TYR A 64 15.24 10.47 -19.33
CA TYR A 64 16.21 10.76 -18.29
C TYR A 64 17.11 11.92 -18.70
N ASN A 65 17.02 13.02 -17.97
CA ASN A 65 17.92 14.16 -18.11
C ASN A 65 18.74 14.34 -16.81
N PRO A 66 20.08 14.18 -16.86
CA PRO A 66 20.94 14.24 -15.68
C PRO A 66 21.13 15.66 -15.14
N ASP A 67 20.94 16.69 -15.97
CA ASP A 67 21.16 18.10 -15.62
C ASP A 67 20.01 18.64 -14.76
N THR A 68 18.80 18.12 -15.00
CA THR A 68 17.60 18.52 -14.26
C THR A 68 17.20 17.55 -13.16
N LYS A 69 17.69 16.30 -13.20
CA LYS A 69 17.26 15.27 -12.26
C LYS A 69 18.37 14.33 -11.84
N THR A 70 18.58 14.27 -10.53
CA THR A 70 19.49 13.28 -9.94
C THR A 70 19.01 11.86 -10.22
N LEU A 71 19.95 10.95 -10.47
CA LEU A 71 19.65 9.54 -10.67
C LEU A 71 18.83 8.95 -9.52
N LYS A 72 19.15 9.32 -8.27
CA LYS A 72 18.42 8.87 -7.07
C LYS A 72 16.95 9.26 -7.13
N ALA A 73 16.65 10.52 -7.45
CA ALA A 73 15.27 11.01 -7.56
C ALA A 73 14.52 10.35 -8.72
N PHE A 74 15.22 10.07 -9.83
CA PHE A 74 14.66 9.35 -10.96
C PHE A 74 14.29 7.90 -10.62
N ILE A 75 15.21 7.15 -10.00
CA ILE A 75 14.97 5.79 -9.51
C ILE A 75 13.82 5.78 -8.50
N TYR A 76 13.81 6.72 -7.55
CA TYR A 76 12.75 6.82 -6.54
C TYR A 76 11.37 7.01 -7.18
N LYS A 77 11.25 7.90 -8.15
CA LYS A 77 10.00 8.13 -8.88
C LYS A 77 9.52 6.84 -9.56
N ILE A 78 10.40 6.14 -10.27
CA ILE A 78 10.03 4.92 -10.99
C ILE A 78 9.65 3.81 -10.00
N ALA A 79 10.47 3.59 -8.97
CA ALA A 79 10.20 2.58 -7.94
C ALA A 79 8.87 2.82 -7.23
N SER A 80 8.61 4.08 -6.85
CA SER A 80 7.36 4.46 -6.20
C SER A 80 6.16 4.24 -7.09
N ASN A 81 6.24 4.64 -8.36
CA ASN A 81 5.16 4.44 -9.32
C ASN A 81 4.88 2.95 -9.53
N LYS A 82 5.91 2.11 -9.70
CA LYS A 82 5.72 0.67 -9.91
C LYS A 82 5.17 -0.06 -8.69
N ALA A 83 5.58 0.33 -7.48
CA ALA A 83 4.99 -0.20 -6.25
C ALA A 83 3.50 0.21 -6.11
N ASN A 84 3.17 1.48 -6.37
CA ASN A 84 1.78 1.95 -6.38
C ASN A 84 0.94 1.30 -7.49
N ASP A 85 1.50 1.08 -8.68
CA ASP A 85 0.83 0.39 -9.78
C ASP A 85 0.58 -1.09 -9.45
N TRP A 86 1.49 -1.72 -8.70
CA TRP A 86 1.29 -3.07 -8.20
C TRP A 86 0.17 -3.10 -7.16
N LEU A 87 0.18 -2.20 -6.17
CA LEU A 87 -0.91 -2.08 -5.18
C LEU A 87 -2.26 -1.90 -5.87
N ARG A 88 -2.34 -0.90 -6.77
CA ARG A 88 -3.58 -0.64 -7.52
C ARG A 88 -4.05 -1.87 -8.29
N ARG A 89 -3.17 -2.60 -8.97
CA ARG A 89 -3.56 -3.82 -9.69
C ARG A 89 -3.95 -4.97 -8.76
N LYS A 90 -3.28 -5.09 -7.63
CA LYS A 90 -3.55 -6.10 -6.60
C LYS A 90 -4.97 -5.96 -6.06
N PHE A 91 -5.47 -4.73 -5.90
CA PHE A 91 -6.82 -4.47 -5.41
C PHE A 91 -7.87 -4.20 -6.52
N ALA A 92 -7.47 -3.72 -7.71
CA ALA A 92 -8.40 -3.37 -8.79
C ALA A 92 -9.14 -4.58 -9.41
N LYS A 93 -8.57 -5.79 -9.33
CA LYS A 93 -9.21 -6.99 -9.90
C LYS A 93 -10.58 -7.30 -9.27
N LYS A 94 -10.93 -6.75 -8.09
CA LYS A 94 -12.18 -7.05 -7.39
C LYS A 94 -13.18 -5.90 -7.29
N ARG A 95 -12.75 -4.62 -7.39
CA ARG A 95 -13.70 -3.48 -7.47
C ARG A 95 -14.71 -3.60 -8.62
N LYS A 96 -14.39 -4.35 -9.68
CA LYS A 96 -15.30 -4.63 -10.81
C LYS A 96 -16.37 -5.69 -10.54
N ARG A 97 -16.25 -6.47 -9.45
CA ARG A 97 -17.26 -7.49 -9.08
C ARG A 97 -18.18 -7.01 -7.96
N ASP A 98 -17.69 -6.15 -7.07
CA ASP A 98 -18.44 -5.69 -5.89
C ASP A 98 -19.45 -4.55 -6.19
N THR A 99 -19.68 -4.19 -7.46
CA THR A 99 -20.76 -3.25 -7.83
C THR A 99 -22.13 -3.93 -7.91
N ASP A 100 -22.17 -5.27 -7.99
CA ASP A 100 -23.40 -6.05 -8.04
C ASP A 100 -23.39 -7.12 -6.94
N GLN A 101 -23.69 -6.75 -5.69
CA GLN A 101 -24.49 -7.58 -4.77
C GLN A 101 -24.56 -6.97 -3.37
N ASP A 102 -25.79 -6.82 -2.91
CA ASP A 102 -26.19 -6.66 -1.52
C ASP A 102 -25.45 -7.65 -0.61
N VAL A 103 -24.59 -7.13 0.28
CA VAL A 103 -24.16 -7.87 1.47
C VAL A 103 -24.76 -7.15 2.67
N LEU A 104 -26.02 -7.48 2.91
CA LEU A 104 -26.87 -7.00 4.00
C LEU A 104 -26.61 -7.79 5.30
N ILE A 105 -26.42 -7.01 6.37
CA ILE A 105 -26.93 -7.21 7.74
C ILE A 105 -26.16 -8.13 8.71
N ASP A 106 -25.42 -9.16 8.30
CA ASP A 106 -24.74 -10.01 9.30
C ASP A 106 -23.46 -9.41 9.91
N SER A 107 -22.89 -8.34 9.31
CA SER A 107 -21.71 -7.64 9.85
C SER A 107 -22.04 -6.61 10.95
N VAL A 108 -23.32 -6.24 11.09
CA VAL A 108 -23.73 -5.13 11.95
C VAL A 108 -23.68 -5.53 13.43
N ALA A 109 -24.05 -6.77 13.77
CA ALA A 109 -24.15 -7.21 15.17
C ALA A 109 -22.78 -7.37 15.89
N GLU A 110 -21.72 -7.78 15.19
CA GLU A 110 -20.36 -7.83 15.80
C GLU A 110 -19.65 -6.46 15.77
N THR A 111 -20.13 -5.51 14.95
CA THR A 111 -19.57 -4.15 14.80
C THR A 111 -20.02 -3.21 15.93
N ILE A 112 -21.15 -3.50 16.60
CA ILE A 112 -21.74 -2.67 17.68
C ILE A 112 -20.87 -2.61 18.96
N LYS A 113 -19.82 -3.43 19.11
CA LYS A 113 -18.94 -3.41 20.29
C LYS A 113 -17.70 -2.50 20.21
N ASP A 114 -17.47 -1.81 19.08
CA ASP A 114 -16.36 -0.85 18.90
C ASP A 114 -16.91 0.59 18.64
N SER A 115 -17.86 1.05 19.46
CA SER A 115 -18.77 2.20 19.22
C SER A 115 -18.11 3.50 18.73
N ASN A 116 -16.98 3.89 19.32
CA ASN A 116 -16.39 5.21 19.10
C ASN A 116 -15.64 5.35 17.75
N ILE A 117 -15.04 4.25 17.27
CA ILE A 117 -14.37 4.25 15.97
C ILE A 117 -15.41 4.18 14.84
N HIS A 118 -16.55 3.56 15.10
CA HIS A 118 -17.62 3.39 14.12
C HIS A 118 -18.28 4.73 13.76
N GLU A 119 -18.59 5.56 14.75
CA GLU A 119 -19.16 6.90 14.57
C GLU A 119 -18.21 7.81 13.80
N ALA A 120 -16.93 7.83 14.18
CA ALA A 120 -15.87 8.50 13.43
C ALA A 120 -15.77 8.02 11.96
N TRP A 121 -15.98 6.72 11.74
CA TRP A 121 -15.95 6.11 10.40
C TRP A 121 -17.16 6.48 9.54
N GLN A 122 -18.35 6.54 10.14
CA GLN A 122 -19.57 6.97 9.47
C GLN A 122 -19.52 8.46 9.14
N CYS A 123 -19.04 9.30 10.06
CA CYS A 123 -18.82 10.73 9.84
C CYS A 123 -17.79 11.00 8.74
N ALA A 124 -16.74 10.17 8.66
CA ALA A 124 -15.72 10.24 7.61
C ALA A 124 -16.24 9.92 6.20
N GLN A 125 -17.37 9.23 6.06
CA GLN A 125 -18.02 9.01 4.77
C GLN A 125 -18.61 10.31 4.20
N GLN A 126 -18.78 11.34 5.03
CA GLN A 126 -19.49 12.58 4.68
C GLN A 126 -18.61 13.86 4.71
N ASN A 127 -17.35 13.82 5.20
CA ASN A 127 -16.55 15.04 5.44
C ASN A 127 -15.02 14.89 5.27
N GLU A 128 -14.30 16.02 5.36
CA GLU A 128 -12.81 16.14 5.38
C GLU A 128 -12.11 15.20 6.39
N GLN A 129 -12.83 14.77 7.42
CA GLN A 129 -12.38 13.82 8.44
C GLN A 129 -11.94 12.47 7.84
N GLY A 130 -12.52 12.04 6.72
CA GLY A 130 -12.10 10.81 6.04
C GLY A 130 -10.68 10.87 5.48
N ALA A 131 -10.21 12.05 5.06
CA ALA A 131 -8.83 12.22 4.61
C ALA A 131 -7.83 12.01 5.76
N ILE A 132 -8.15 12.52 6.95
CA ILE A 132 -7.31 12.40 8.16
C ILE A 132 -7.22 10.94 8.61
N ILE A 133 -8.35 10.21 8.63
CA ILE A 133 -8.36 8.79 8.97
C ILE A 133 -7.55 7.99 7.93
N LEU A 134 -7.75 8.24 6.64
CA LEU A 134 -7.04 7.54 5.57
C LEU A 134 -5.53 7.82 5.58
N GLU A 135 -5.13 9.07 5.87
CA GLU A 135 -3.73 9.45 6.07
C GLU A 135 -3.14 8.74 7.30
N THR A 136 -3.89 8.71 8.41
CA THR A 136 -3.47 8.00 9.63
C THR A 136 -3.24 6.52 9.37
N ILE A 137 -4.18 5.85 8.70
CA ILE A 137 -4.04 4.44 8.29
C ILE A 137 -2.81 4.30 7.39
N THR A 138 -2.64 5.16 6.39
CA THR A 138 -1.49 5.12 5.47
C THR A 138 -0.16 5.23 6.19
N ASN A 139 -0.06 6.11 7.18
CA ASN A 139 1.15 6.32 7.98
C ASN A 139 1.43 5.17 8.96
N LEU A 140 0.39 4.43 9.37
CA LEU A 140 0.49 3.28 10.25
C LEU A 140 0.91 2.00 9.53
N VAL A 141 0.36 1.72 8.34
CA VAL A 141 0.62 0.50 7.55
C VAL A 141 2.09 0.02 7.58
N PRO A 142 3.12 0.85 7.28
CA PRO A 142 4.50 0.38 7.28
C PRO A 142 5.04 -0.02 8.66
N LYS A 143 4.43 0.48 9.76
CA LYS A 143 4.84 0.24 11.15
C LYS A 143 4.16 -0.99 11.78
N LEU A 144 3.19 -1.58 11.08
CA LEU A 144 2.41 -2.70 11.59
C LEU A 144 3.11 -4.04 11.39
N LYS A 145 2.78 -5.02 12.26
CA LYS A 145 3.17 -6.43 12.08
C LYS A 145 2.56 -6.98 10.78
N PRO A 146 3.14 -8.03 10.15
CA PRO A 146 2.72 -8.50 8.82
C PRO A 146 1.21 -8.71 8.66
N ARG A 147 0.56 -9.39 9.61
CA ARG A 147 -0.89 -9.63 9.55
C ARG A 147 -1.72 -8.36 9.73
N GLN A 148 -1.37 -7.53 10.70
CA GLN A 148 -2.01 -6.24 10.94
C GLN A 148 -1.88 -5.32 9.71
N ARG A 149 -0.75 -5.38 9.03
CA ARG A 149 -0.48 -4.62 7.81
C ARG A 149 -1.37 -5.04 6.65
N GLN A 150 -1.51 -6.35 6.39
CA GLN A 150 -2.43 -6.84 5.36
C GLN A 150 -3.86 -6.38 5.63
N VAL A 151 -4.33 -6.52 6.88
CA VAL A 151 -5.65 -6.03 7.30
C VAL A 151 -5.77 -4.52 7.12
N ALA A 152 -4.77 -3.75 7.53
CA ALA A 152 -4.78 -2.29 7.39
C ALA A 152 -4.75 -1.81 5.93
N GLU A 153 -4.04 -2.51 5.03
CA GLU A 153 -4.08 -2.22 3.60
C GLU A 153 -5.44 -2.52 2.97
N ILE A 154 -6.07 -3.63 3.37
CA ILE A 154 -7.45 -3.94 2.97
C ILE A 154 -8.40 -2.84 3.46
N ILE A 155 -8.33 -2.47 4.74
CA ILE A 155 -9.15 -1.39 5.30
C ILE A 155 -8.92 -0.07 4.55
N LYS A 156 -7.66 0.30 4.31
CA LYS A 156 -7.29 1.51 3.57
C LYS A 156 -7.90 1.54 2.17
N GLU A 157 -7.81 0.43 1.45
CA GLU A 157 -8.21 0.35 0.04
C GLU A 157 -9.72 0.40 -0.14
N TYR A 158 -10.47 -0.16 0.82
CA TYR A 158 -11.93 -0.22 0.80
C TYR A 158 -12.58 0.90 1.60
N PHE A 159 -11.81 1.75 2.29
CA PHE A 159 -12.31 2.92 3.01
C PHE A 159 -13.15 3.83 2.09
N PRO A 160 -14.31 4.36 2.54
CA PRO A 160 -14.87 4.27 3.90
C PRO A 160 -15.71 3.02 4.19
N LYS A 161 -15.84 2.07 3.26
CA LYS A 161 -16.63 0.84 3.47
C LYS A 161 -16.08 0.04 4.66
N ILE A 162 -16.98 -0.29 5.58
CA ILE A 162 -16.67 -1.16 6.73
C ILE A 162 -16.78 -2.62 6.27
N LEU A 163 -15.68 -3.34 6.37
CA LEU A 163 -15.62 -4.76 6.01
C LEU A 163 -15.83 -5.65 7.24
N GLY A 164 -16.61 -6.72 7.07
CA GLY A 164 -16.77 -7.77 8.07
C GLY A 164 -15.52 -8.64 8.19
N ILE A 165 -15.45 -9.46 9.25
CA ILE A 165 -14.30 -10.37 9.46
C ILE A 165 -14.19 -11.39 8.33
N SER A 166 -15.33 -11.93 7.86
CA SER A 166 -15.38 -12.88 6.74
C SER A 166 -14.88 -12.24 5.44
N ASP A 167 -15.30 -11.00 5.14
CA ASP A 167 -14.84 -10.26 3.96
C ASP A 167 -13.32 -10.06 4.00
N ILE A 168 -12.79 -9.61 5.15
CA ILE A 168 -11.36 -9.40 5.32
C ILE A 168 -10.61 -10.73 5.18
N LYS A 169 -11.12 -11.83 5.75
CA LYS A 169 -10.52 -13.16 5.60
C LYS A 169 -10.46 -13.58 4.12
N GLU A 170 -11.56 -13.46 3.40
CA GLU A 170 -11.63 -13.82 1.98
C GLU A 170 -10.67 -12.96 1.15
N LEU A 171 -10.63 -11.65 1.43
CA LEU A 171 -9.71 -10.73 0.78
C LEU A 171 -8.25 -11.08 1.09
N ILE A 172 -7.92 -11.50 2.32
CA ILE A 172 -6.55 -11.93 2.64
C ILE A 172 -6.17 -13.16 1.81
N LEU A 173 -7.03 -14.18 1.76
CA LEU A 173 -6.79 -15.38 0.97
C LEU A 173 -6.61 -15.02 -0.51
N GLN A 174 -7.46 -14.18 -1.07
CA GLN A 174 -7.41 -13.84 -2.50
C GLN A 174 -6.23 -12.94 -2.87
N ILE A 175 -5.89 -11.98 -2.01
CA ILE A 175 -4.89 -10.94 -2.30
C ILE A 175 -3.49 -11.43 -1.97
N TYR A 176 -3.34 -12.22 -0.91
CA TYR A 176 -2.04 -12.67 -0.40
C TYR A 176 -1.83 -14.18 -0.55
N ASN A 177 -2.81 -14.92 -1.08
CA ASN A 177 -2.79 -16.39 -1.19
C ASN A 177 -2.51 -17.06 0.15
N ASP A 178 -3.16 -16.57 1.20
CA ASP A 178 -2.88 -16.91 2.60
C ASP A 178 -4.18 -17.23 3.33
N ASP A 179 -4.44 -18.50 3.60
CA ASP A 179 -5.65 -18.94 4.30
C ASP A 179 -5.49 -18.78 5.82
N VAL A 180 -6.23 -17.81 6.36
CA VAL A 180 -6.15 -17.41 7.76
C VAL A 180 -7.40 -17.78 8.53
N THR A 181 -7.23 -18.09 9.81
CA THR A 181 -8.36 -18.37 10.69
C THR A 181 -9.08 -17.08 11.11
N THR A 182 -10.39 -17.17 11.33
CA THR A 182 -11.24 -16.05 11.79
C THR A 182 -10.71 -15.38 13.06
N PRO A 183 -10.21 -16.10 14.10
CA PRO A 183 -9.64 -15.48 15.28
C PRO A 183 -8.41 -14.60 15.00
N ILE A 184 -7.55 -15.02 14.06
CA ILE A 184 -6.36 -14.26 13.66
C ILE A 184 -6.78 -12.94 12.99
N VAL A 185 -7.75 -12.99 12.08
CA VAL A 185 -8.27 -11.79 11.40
C VAL A 185 -8.95 -10.85 12.39
N LYS A 186 -9.77 -11.38 13.29
CA LYS A 186 -10.46 -10.61 14.34
C LYS A 186 -9.48 -9.91 15.27
N SER A 187 -8.45 -10.62 15.73
CA SER A 187 -7.38 -10.05 16.56
C SER A 187 -6.61 -8.96 15.80
N ALA A 188 -6.21 -9.21 14.56
CA ALA A 188 -5.46 -8.26 13.75
C ALA A 188 -6.27 -6.99 13.46
N ARG A 189 -7.56 -7.10 13.10
CA ARG A 189 -8.45 -5.95 12.87
C ARG A 189 -8.59 -5.10 14.12
N ARG A 190 -8.87 -5.71 15.28
CA ARG A 190 -8.98 -5.00 16.56
C ARG A 190 -7.72 -4.20 16.88
N GLU A 191 -6.56 -4.83 16.72
CA GLU A 191 -5.26 -4.19 16.94
C GLU A 191 -5.00 -3.03 15.97
N VAL A 192 -5.40 -3.16 14.71
CA VAL A 192 -5.30 -2.07 13.73
C VAL A 192 -6.17 -0.90 14.14
N LEU A 193 -7.44 -1.13 14.44
CA LEU A 193 -8.38 -0.08 14.83
C LEU A 193 -7.93 0.64 16.10
N LYS A 194 -7.49 -0.11 17.13
CA LYS A 194 -6.91 0.47 18.36
C LYS A 194 -5.70 1.35 18.10
N LYS A 195 -4.85 0.98 17.13
CA LYS A 195 -3.67 1.80 16.75
C LYS A 195 -4.03 3.03 15.95
N VAL A 196 -5.07 2.96 15.12
CA VAL A 196 -5.65 4.13 14.43
C VAL A 196 -6.19 5.10 15.47
N GLU A 197 -7.03 4.61 16.38
CA GLU A 197 -7.60 5.39 17.48
C GLU A 197 -6.52 6.09 18.31
N GLY A 198 -5.54 5.33 18.81
CA GLY A 198 -4.43 5.88 19.58
C GLY A 198 -3.52 6.83 18.79
N SER A 199 -3.54 6.78 17.46
CA SER A 199 -2.79 7.74 16.64
C SER A 199 -3.58 9.04 16.48
N LEU A 200 -4.88 8.96 16.20
CA LEU A 200 -5.77 10.11 16.11
C LEU A 200 -5.81 10.91 17.44
N LYS A 201 -5.90 10.21 18.58
CA LYS A 201 -5.84 10.85 19.92
C LYS A 201 -4.55 11.61 20.15
N ARG A 202 -3.39 11.08 19.71
CA ARG A 202 -2.08 11.74 19.87
C ARG A 202 -1.87 12.94 18.95
N THR A 203 -2.54 12.97 17.80
CA THR A 203 -2.43 14.06 16.82
C THR A 203 -3.43 15.19 17.06
N GLY A 204 -4.14 15.20 18.19
CA GLY A 204 -5.12 16.23 18.53
C GLY A 204 -6.50 16.04 17.89
N TYR A 205 -6.74 14.88 17.27
CA TYR A 205 -8.02 14.50 16.67
C TYR A 205 -8.81 13.53 17.56
N GLY A 206 -8.55 13.55 18.88
CA GLY A 206 -9.27 12.70 19.84
C GLY A 206 -10.77 12.98 19.87
N GLU A 207 -11.16 14.24 19.68
CA GLU A 207 -12.55 14.68 19.59
C GLU A 207 -13.32 14.04 18.43
N LEU A 208 -12.64 13.54 17.39
CA LEU A 208 -13.29 12.79 16.29
C LEU A 208 -13.77 11.39 16.71
N ILE A 209 -13.28 10.88 17.83
CA ILE A 209 -13.53 9.52 18.33
C ILE A 209 -14.40 9.56 19.58
N ASP A 210 -14.32 10.63 20.39
CA ASP A 210 -14.98 10.71 21.69
C ASP A 210 -16.35 11.43 21.62
N GLY A 211 -16.86 11.74 20.42
CA GLY A 211 -18.12 12.44 20.18
C GLY A 211 -19.20 11.58 19.55
#